data_AF-A0A3M2FV86-F1
#
_entry.id   AF-A0A3M2FV86-F1
#
_cell.length_a   1.000
_cell.length_b   1.000
_cell.length_c   1.000
_cell.angle_alpha   90.00
_cell.angle_beta   90.00
_cell.angle_gamma   90.00
#
_symmetry.space_group_name_H-M   'P 1'
#
loop_
_entity.id
_entity.type
_entity.pdbx_description
1 polymer ?
#
loop_
_entity_poly.entity_id
_entity_poly.type
_entity_poly.pdbx_seq_one_letter_code
_entity_poly.pdbx_strand_id
1 'polypeptide(L)'
;MYAFGSDLFGQPAHSLQIELALPERPGVALPAEAVSAASHVIQVKNGVWNPLHDIYHTSRQDWLVLGLNETHKVAPARIYTIQHAQKGRLYRLVTRRGRELVATENVRLLTPTGWTALKLLKRGAFIASLRHIPFRLTRSLYHHQLILLGYLLSDATALSEDKITFSARQKSHVEDFTHHIHQFEHTHVEIEGWHGREAVILTATHELPHISALIEWVDQLGLVSEKQLPKLVFTLSHTDVALLMGRLWSVCGKVVLDANKTIFFTTSTRLARQLQHLLLRFGIISKLETTRRQSRLVVSGSYYLHRFYQTFTRFLLGTVSRNLKKWYRRQRVTNGTTFLETDPIPTALLPTDDPAMSTIGDQQQYIQRRRLYQLYQRHPAIELKTIIESDIYWDRVRSTKPDPSPFRESIKLVTSDAVAVNDLIVKFGHT
;
A
#
# COMPACT_ATOMS: atom_id res chain seq x y z
N MET A 1 -4.02 9.14 30.74
CA MET A 1 -2.87 9.04 31.65
C MET A 1 -2.59 7.56 31.85
N TYR A 2 -1.68 7.00 31.06
CA TYR A 2 -1.14 5.65 31.25
C TYR A 2 0.36 5.79 31.10
N ALA A 3 1.06 5.57 32.22
CA ALA A 3 2.50 5.73 32.34
C ALA A 3 3.21 4.59 31.59
N PHE A 4 4.17 4.95 30.74
CA PHE A 4 5.15 4.01 30.21
C PHE A 4 6.16 3.71 31.32
N GLY A 5 6.06 2.52 31.92
CA GLY A 5 7.08 1.98 32.79
C GLY A 5 8.33 1.63 31.98
N SER A 6 9.42 2.29 32.31
CA SER A 6 10.78 1.89 31.99
C SER A 6 11.13 0.67 32.83
N ASP A 7 11.27 -0.50 32.21
CA ASP A 7 12.12 -1.63 32.66
C ASP A 7 11.83 -2.87 31.80
N LEU A 8 12.50 -3.02 30.65
CA LEU A 8 12.62 -4.29 29.92
C LEU A 8 13.86 -4.26 29.00
N PHE A 9 15.07 -4.21 29.59
CA PHE A 9 16.26 -4.73 28.92
C PHE A 9 16.39 -6.23 29.22
N GLY A 10 15.45 -7.01 28.70
CA GLY A 10 15.68 -8.44 28.50
C GLY A 10 16.50 -8.61 27.22
N GLN A 11 17.65 -9.27 27.30
CA GLN A 11 18.38 -9.66 26.09
C GLN A 11 17.45 -10.49 25.17
N PRO A 12 17.43 -10.23 23.85
CA PRO A 12 16.58 -10.99 22.95
C PRO A 12 17.07 -12.44 22.89
N ALA A 13 16.18 -13.36 23.23
CA ALA A 13 16.37 -14.77 22.94
C ALA A 13 16.25 -14.94 21.43
N HIS A 14 17.39 -14.90 20.72
CA HIS A 14 17.45 -15.16 19.29
C HIS A 14 16.86 -16.54 18.98
N SER A 15 15.58 -16.58 18.62
CA SER A 15 14.98 -17.75 18.00
C SER A 15 15.71 -17.96 16.67
N LEU A 16 16.45 -19.07 16.56
CA LEU A 16 17.20 -19.46 15.37
C LEU A 16 16.23 -19.62 14.18
N GLN A 17 16.02 -18.55 13.42
CA GLN A 17 15.30 -18.62 12.15
C GLN A 17 16.24 -19.17 11.07
N ILE A 18 15.80 -20.17 10.33
CA ILE A 18 16.57 -20.78 9.24
C ILE A 18 16.86 -19.72 8.17
N GLU A 19 18.12 -19.59 7.77
CA GLU A 19 18.55 -18.73 6.68
C GLU A 19 19.01 -19.54 5.47
N LEU A 20 18.24 -19.47 4.39
CA LEU A 20 18.58 -20.01 3.08
C LEU A 20 19.31 -18.93 2.26
N ALA A 21 20.61 -18.81 2.51
CA ALA A 21 21.52 -17.93 1.77
C ALA A 21 22.02 -18.58 0.46
N LEU A 22 22.54 -17.77 -0.45
CA LEU A 22 23.28 -18.29 -1.60
C LEU A 22 24.62 -18.85 -1.12
N PRO A 23 25.09 -19.99 -1.67
CA PRO A 23 26.37 -20.55 -1.28
C PRO A 23 27.50 -19.58 -1.67
N GLU A 24 28.44 -19.35 -0.75
CA GLU A 24 29.69 -18.66 -1.06
C GLU A 24 30.51 -19.53 -2.01
N ARG A 25 30.98 -18.93 -3.11
CA ARG A 25 31.86 -19.62 -4.06
C ARG A 25 33.29 -19.12 -3.83
N PRO A 26 34.29 -20.02 -3.72
CA PRO A 26 35.68 -19.62 -3.59
C PRO A 26 36.08 -18.65 -4.71
N GLY A 27 36.61 -17.48 -4.34
CA GLY A 27 37.06 -16.45 -5.29
C GLY A 27 35.97 -15.59 -5.94
N VAL A 28 34.68 -15.78 -5.61
CA VAL A 28 33.58 -14.95 -6.12
C VAL A 28 32.80 -14.35 -4.94
N ALA A 29 33.06 -13.08 -4.62
CA ALA A 29 32.31 -12.37 -3.60
C ALA A 29 30.84 -12.22 -4.03
N LEU A 30 29.91 -12.45 -3.10
CA LEU A 30 28.50 -12.12 -3.30
C LEU A 30 28.36 -10.59 -3.50
N PRO A 31 27.41 -10.13 -4.33
CA PRO A 31 27.15 -8.71 -4.45
C PRO A 31 26.69 -8.14 -3.09
N ALA A 32 26.90 -6.84 -2.87
CA ALA A 32 26.29 -6.19 -1.73
C ALA A 32 24.77 -6.37 -1.73
N GLU A 33 24.17 -6.62 -0.56
CA GLU A 33 22.70 -6.67 -0.43
C GLU A 33 22.12 -5.28 -0.67
N ALA A 34 21.51 -5.10 -1.84
CA ALA A 34 21.04 -3.79 -2.28
C ALA A 34 19.68 -3.86 -2.96
N VAL A 35 18.93 -2.78 -2.83
CA VAL A 35 17.62 -2.58 -3.47
C VAL A 35 17.67 -1.38 -4.40
N SER A 36 16.80 -1.34 -5.40
CA SER A 36 16.62 -0.19 -6.29
C SER A 36 16.41 1.09 -5.48
N ALA A 37 17.07 2.20 -5.83
CA ALA A 37 16.93 3.49 -5.16
C ALA A 37 15.49 4.06 -5.24
N ALA A 38 14.75 3.69 -6.28
CA ALA A 38 13.31 3.96 -6.42
C ALA A 38 12.41 3.14 -5.46
N SER A 39 12.96 2.20 -4.69
CA SER A 39 12.20 1.47 -3.67
C SER A 39 11.89 2.39 -2.50
N HIS A 40 10.79 2.14 -1.81
CA HIS A 40 10.29 3.00 -0.76
C HIS A 40 10.32 2.29 0.59
N VAL A 41 10.64 3.05 1.63
CA VAL A 41 10.52 2.66 3.05
C VAL A 41 9.54 3.58 3.75
N ILE A 42 8.97 3.12 4.86
CA ILE A 42 7.90 3.84 5.57
C ILE A 42 8.49 4.46 6.82
N GLN A 43 8.48 5.78 6.93
CA GLN A 43 9.03 6.47 8.10
C GLN A 43 8.08 6.32 9.31
N VAL A 44 8.62 5.90 10.47
CA VAL A 44 7.84 5.67 11.70
C VAL A 44 7.14 6.94 12.19
N LYS A 45 7.83 8.08 12.11
CA LYS A 45 7.37 9.36 12.68
C LYS A 45 6.01 9.83 12.12
N ASN A 46 5.78 9.62 10.82
CA ASN A 46 4.68 10.27 10.09
C ASN A 46 4.06 9.36 9.02
N GLY A 47 4.51 8.11 8.88
CA GLY A 47 4.01 7.15 7.89
C GLY A 47 4.32 7.52 6.43
N VAL A 48 5.21 8.49 6.17
CA VAL A 48 5.57 8.89 4.81
C VAL A 48 6.27 7.73 4.11
N TRP A 49 5.80 7.42 2.91
CA TRP A 49 6.38 6.42 2.02
C TRP A 49 7.49 7.08 1.21
N ASN A 50 8.71 7.07 1.75
CA ASN A 50 9.85 7.79 1.18
C ASN A 50 10.60 6.87 0.21
N PRO A 51 10.92 7.32 -1.01
CA PRO A 51 11.88 6.60 -1.85
C PRO A 51 13.26 6.65 -1.19
N LEU A 52 14.02 5.57 -1.31
CA LEU A 52 15.36 5.46 -0.73
C LEU A 52 16.33 6.49 -1.33
N HIS A 53 16.13 6.87 -2.59
CA HIS A 53 16.86 7.96 -3.24
C HIS A 53 16.80 9.26 -2.42
N ASP A 54 15.61 9.70 -2.00
CA ASP A 54 15.45 10.92 -1.21
C ASP A 54 16.16 10.80 0.15
N ILE A 55 16.08 9.62 0.78
CA ILE A 55 16.70 9.36 2.09
C ILE A 55 18.22 9.45 1.98
N TYR A 56 18.80 8.82 0.95
CA TYR A 56 20.24 8.82 0.69
C TYR A 56 20.80 10.26 0.54
N HIS A 57 20.08 11.13 -0.15
CA HIS A 57 20.52 12.50 -0.39
C HIS A 57 20.31 13.48 0.79
N THR A 58 19.62 13.07 1.86
CA THR A 58 19.19 14.01 2.92
C THR A 58 20.21 14.18 4.07
N SER A 59 21.39 13.55 4.04
CA SER A 59 22.48 13.66 5.06
C SER A 59 22.09 13.41 6.53
N ARG A 60 20.84 13.08 6.83
CA ARG A 60 20.32 12.86 8.18
C ARG A 60 20.69 11.47 8.67
N GLN A 61 21.34 11.42 9.83
CA GLN A 61 21.56 10.19 10.58
C GLN A 61 20.28 9.85 11.38
N ASP A 62 20.01 8.56 11.56
CA ASP A 62 18.90 7.97 12.35
C ASP A 62 17.50 7.99 11.73
N TRP A 63 17.36 7.31 10.59
CA TRP A 63 16.05 6.97 10.05
C TRP A 63 15.45 5.78 10.79
N LEU A 64 14.34 6.03 11.49
CA LEU A 64 13.45 4.99 11.99
C LEU A 64 12.36 4.70 10.95
N VAL A 65 12.36 3.47 10.44
CA VAL A 65 11.41 2.98 9.43
C VAL A 65 10.60 1.81 9.97
N LEU A 66 9.46 1.50 9.33
CA LEU A 66 8.70 0.33 9.70
C LEU A 66 9.45 -0.93 9.30
N GLY A 67 9.58 -1.82 10.26
CA GLY A 67 10.11 -3.16 10.13
C GLY A 67 9.23 -4.17 10.85
N LEU A 68 9.82 -5.32 11.19
CA LEU A 68 9.18 -6.34 12.01
C LEU A 68 10.07 -6.73 13.17
N ASN A 69 9.45 -6.99 14.31
CA ASN A 69 10.10 -7.69 15.40
C ASN A 69 10.04 -9.22 15.20
N GLU A 70 10.66 -9.96 16.12
CA GLU A 70 10.72 -11.43 16.11
C GLU A 70 9.33 -12.11 16.14
N THR A 71 8.33 -11.44 16.73
CA THR A 71 6.94 -11.93 16.79
C THR A 71 6.09 -11.58 15.55
N HIS A 72 6.73 -11.11 14.47
CA HIS A 72 6.06 -10.69 13.24
C HIS A 72 5.04 -9.55 13.44
N LYS A 73 5.28 -8.68 14.43
CA LYS A 73 4.55 -7.43 14.64
C LYS A 73 5.30 -6.26 14.03
N VAL A 74 4.55 -5.28 13.52
CA VAL A 74 5.17 -4.05 13.00
C VAL A 74 5.85 -3.32 14.15
N ALA A 75 7.14 -3.04 13.97
CA ALA A 75 7.96 -2.33 14.94
C ALA A 75 8.91 -1.34 14.23
N PRO A 76 9.40 -0.30 14.91
CA PRO A 76 10.47 0.54 14.38
C PRO A 76 11.74 -0.27 14.15
N ALA A 77 12.40 -0.03 13.03
CA ALA A 77 13.73 -0.54 12.69
C ALA A 77 14.61 0.66 12.30
N ARG A 78 15.87 0.65 12.74
CA ARG A 78 16.83 1.73 12.47
C ARG A 78 17.62 1.42 11.21
N ILE A 79 17.77 2.43 10.34
CA ILE A 79 18.73 2.39 9.26
C ILE A 79 20.02 3.05 9.77
N TYR A 80 21.08 2.26 9.93
CA TYR A 80 22.39 2.72 10.38
C TYR A 80 23.18 3.36 9.25
N THR A 81 23.16 2.70 8.08
CA THR A 81 24.00 3.08 6.95
C THR A 81 23.20 2.98 5.66
N ILE A 82 23.37 3.99 4.81
CA ILE A 82 22.81 4.04 3.46
C ILE A 82 23.97 4.35 2.53
N GLN A 83 24.27 3.43 1.62
CA GLN A 83 25.39 3.56 0.70
C GLN A 83 24.90 3.29 -0.72
N HIS A 84 25.43 4.05 -1.67
CA HIS A 84 25.27 3.70 -3.07
C HIS A 84 25.96 2.35 -3.32
N ALA A 85 25.22 1.37 -3.83
CA ALA A 85 25.76 0.08 -4.23
C ALA A 85 26.22 0.16 -5.69
N GLN A 86 27.41 -0.37 -5.99
CA GLN A 86 27.92 -0.43 -7.36
C GLN A 86 26.97 -1.23 -8.28
N LYS A 87 27.09 -1.01 -9.59
CA LYS A 87 26.29 -1.71 -10.62
C LYS A 87 26.42 -3.22 -10.46
N GLY A 88 25.33 -3.85 -10.03
CA GLY A 88 25.17 -5.30 -9.93
C GLY A 88 23.94 -5.76 -10.70
N ARG A 89 23.86 -7.06 -10.98
CA ARG A 89 22.68 -7.63 -11.63
C ARG A 89 21.51 -7.63 -10.64
N LEU A 90 20.51 -6.79 -10.91
CA LEU A 90 19.28 -6.74 -10.14
C LEU A 90 18.28 -7.78 -10.66
N TYR A 91 17.37 -8.17 -9.78
CA TYR A 91 16.26 -9.07 -10.02
C TYR A 91 14.97 -8.39 -9.61
N ARG A 92 13.95 -8.54 -10.45
CA ARG A 92 12.59 -8.10 -10.20
C ARG A 92 11.75 -9.24 -9.68
N LEU A 93 11.31 -9.10 -8.43
CA LEU A 93 10.30 -9.95 -7.81
C LEU A 93 8.93 -9.26 -7.94
N VAL A 94 7.92 -10.00 -8.38
CA VAL A 94 6.53 -9.57 -8.42
C VAL A 94 5.67 -10.58 -7.68
N THR A 95 4.77 -10.11 -6.82
CA THR A 95 3.85 -10.96 -6.06
C THR A 95 2.49 -11.15 -6.74
N ARG A 96 1.65 -12.04 -6.21
CA ARG A 96 0.29 -12.27 -6.71
C ARG A 96 -0.64 -11.08 -6.41
N ARG A 97 -0.40 -10.30 -5.34
CA ARG A 97 -1.08 -9.01 -5.11
C ARG A 97 -0.48 -7.85 -5.91
N GLY A 98 0.57 -8.08 -6.69
CA GLY A 98 1.16 -7.07 -7.56
C GLY A 98 2.15 -6.14 -6.87
N ARG A 99 2.64 -6.51 -5.67
CA ARG A 99 3.80 -5.83 -5.06
C ARG A 99 5.05 -6.17 -5.85
N GLU A 100 6.01 -5.26 -5.82
CA GLU A 100 7.23 -5.38 -6.61
C GLU A 100 8.45 -4.96 -5.78
N LEU A 101 9.51 -5.76 -5.88
CA LEU A 101 10.83 -5.45 -5.35
C LEU A 101 11.86 -5.63 -6.45
N VAL A 102 12.77 -4.67 -6.59
CA VAL A 102 13.94 -4.80 -7.46
C VAL A 102 15.18 -4.72 -6.59
N ALA A 103 15.95 -5.81 -6.55
CA ALA A 103 17.04 -6.00 -5.59
C ALA A 103 18.12 -6.95 -6.12
N THR A 104 19.27 -7.02 -5.47
CA THR A 104 20.30 -8.03 -5.77
C THR A 104 19.81 -9.43 -5.39
N GLU A 105 20.46 -10.46 -5.96
CA GLU A 105 20.03 -11.86 -5.82
C GLU A 105 20.06 -12.42 -4.40
N ASN A 106 20.92 -11.87 -3.55
CA ASN A 106 21.16 -12.30 -2.17
C ASN A 106 20.29 -11.58 -1.14
N VAL A 107 19.55 -10.52 -1.53
CA VAL A 107 18.59 -9.88 -0.62
C VAL A 107 17.57 -10.91 -0.15
N ARG A 108 17.37 -11.01 1.17
CA ARG A 108 16.53 -12.04 1.78
C ARG A 108 15.12 -11.52 2.04
N LEU A 109 14.12 -12.33 1.71
CA LEU A 109 12.73 -12.10 2.08
C LEU A 109 12.28 -13.14 3.11
N LEU A 110 11.36 -12.74 3.98
CA LEU A 110 10.80 -13.63 4.99
C LEU A 110 9.80 -14.60 4.34
N THR A 111 10.06 -15.90 4.49
CA THR A 111 9.20 -17.01 4.08
C THR A 111 8.69 -17.76 5.33
N PRO A 112 7.69 -18.66 5.20
CA PRO A 112 7.22 -19.45 6.33
C PRO A 112 8.29 -20.26 7.05
N THR A 113 9.32 -20.70 6.32
CA THR A 113 10.42 -21.52 6.85
C THR A 113 11.66 -20.69 7.18
N GLY A 114 11.55 -19.36 7.26
CA GLY A 114 12.67 -18.46 7.55
C GLY A 114 13.08 -17.57 6.37
N TRP A 115 14.29 -17.03 6.42
CA TRP A 115 14.79 -16.06 5.44
C TRP A 115 15.30 -16.75 4.19
N THR A 116 14.85 -16.33 3.02
CA THR A 116 15.29 -16.92 1.75
C THR A 116 15.79 -15.84 0.79
N ALA A 117 16.98 -16.04 0.23
CA ALA A 117 17.53 -15.16 -0.80
C ALA A 117 16.60 -15.07 -2.02
N LEU A 118 16.47 -13.87 -2.59
CA LEU A 118 15.56 -13.57 -3.70
C LEU A 118 15.68 -14.57 -4.86
N LYS A 119 16.92 -14.92 -5.23
CA LYS A 119 17.19 -15.84 -6.35
C LYS A 119 16.74 -17.28 -6.10
N LEU A 120 16.58 -17.70 -4.84
CA LEU A 120 16.09 -19.04 -4.49
C LEU A 120 14.56 -19.11 -4.47
N LEU A 121 13.86 -17.97 -4.49
CA LEU A 121 12.40 -17.93 -4.47
C LEU A 121 11.81 -18.40 -5.80
N LYS A 122 10.96 -19.43 -5.70
CA LYS A 122 10.20 -19.99 -6.81
C LYS A 122 8.79 -19.40 -6.89
N ARG A 123 8.19 -19.45 -8.08
CA ARG A 123 6.77 -19.09 -8.27
C ARG A 123 5.89 -19.92 -7.32
N GLY A 124 4.95 -19.27 -6.65
CA GLY A 124 4.04 -19.88 -5.69
C GLY A 124 4.53 -19.85 -4.24
N ALA A 125 5.83 -19.63 -3.99
CA ALA A 125 6.38 -19.51 -2.65
C ALA A 125 5.72 -18.36 -1.87
N PHE A 126 5.47 -18.57 -0.59
CA PHE A 126 4.95 -17.54 0.29
C PHE A 126 6.06 -16.60 0.76
N ILE A 127 5.76 -15.31 0.74
CA ILE A 127 6.62 -14.24 1.27
C ILE A 127 5.80 -13.25 2.07
N ALA A 128 6.41 -12.70 3.10
CA ALA A 128 5.78 -11.74 3.99
C ALA A 128 5.63 -10.36 3.35
N SER A 129 4.46 -9.76 3.55
CA SER A 129 4.16 -8.36 3.25
C SER A 129 3.40 -7.74 4.41
N LEU A 130 3.39 -6.41 4.53
CA LEU A 130 2.61 -5.74 5.54
C LEU A 130 1.11 -6.01 5.36
N ARG A 131 0.43 -6.43 6.43
CA ARG A 131 -1.03 -6.59 6.50
C ARG A 131 -1.73 -5.28 6.84
N HIS A 132 -1.08 -4.44 7.64
CA HIS A 132 -1.55 -3.12 7.99
C HIS A 132 -0.36 -2.17 8.23
N ILE A 133 -0.62 -0.87 8.18
CA ILE A 133 0.37 0.16 8.50
C ILE A 133 -0.13 0.93 9.72
N PRO A 134 0.58 0.90 10.86
CA PRO A 134 0.30 1.81 11.96
C PRO A 134 0.60 3.24 11.51
N PHE A 135 -0.30 4.16 11.83
CA PHE A 135 -0.18 5.54 11.38
C PHE A 135 -0.54 6.51 12.50
N ARG A 136 0.22 7.61 12.57
CA ARG A 136 -0.03 8.74 13.45
C ARG A 136 -0.17 10.01 12.63
N LEU A 137 -1.25 10.73 12.88
CA LEU A 137 -1.55 12.02 12.27
C LEU A 137 -0.43 13.03 12.54
N THR A 138 -0.05 13.79 11.50
CA THR A 138 0.80 14.98 11.68
C THR A 138 0.25 16.23 10.98
N ARG A 139 -0.65 16.13 10.00
CA ARG A 139 -1.25 17.27 9.28
C ARG A 139 -2.69 16.99 8.84
N SER A 140 -3.47 18.05 8.61
CA SER A 140 -4.76 17.98 7.94
C SER A 140 -4.82 19.05 6.85
N LEU A 141 -5.67 18.86 5.84
CA LEU A 141 -5.98 19.84 4.80
C LEU A 141 -7.41 20.33 5.00
N TYR A 142 -7.74 21.50 4.44
CA TYR A 142 -9.12 21.96 4.45
C TYR A 142 -10.03 20.99 3.68
N HIS A 143 -11.30 20.95 4.07
CA HIS A 143 -12.27 20.01 3.51
C HIS A 143 -12.37 20.08 1.97
N HIS A 144 -12.44 21.29 1.42
CA HIS A 144 -12.49 21.50 -0.04
C HIS A 144 -11.20 21.08 -0.75
N GLN A 145 -10.03 21.27 -0.11
CA GLN A 145 -8.74 20.84 -0.65
C GLN A 145 -8.67 19.31 -0.77
N LEU A 146 -9.16 18.58 0.24
CA LEU A 146 -9.18 17.11 0.19
C LEU A 146 -10.09 16.57 -0.92
N ILE A 147 -11.25 17.19 -1.09
CA ILE A 147 -12.22 16.80 -2.11
C ILE A 147 -11.68 17.10 -3.50
N LEU A 148 -11.21 18.33 -3.74
CA LEU A 148 -10.63 18.71 -5.03
C LEU A 148 -9.39 17.90 -5.35
N LEU A 149 -8.50 17.63 -4.38
CA LEU A 149 -7.33 16.78 -4.63
C LEU A 149 -7.75 15.39 -5.15
N GLY A 150 -8.84 14.82 -4.63
CA GLY A 150 -9.41 13.58 -5.13
C GLY A 150 -9.87 13.66 -6.60
N TYR A 151 -10.44 14.78 -7.02
CA TYR A 151 -10.81 15.02 -8.42
C TYR A 151 -9.60 15.29 -9.31
N LEU A 152 -8.66 16.13 -8.87
CA LEU A 152 -7.47 16.51 -9.62
C LEU A 152 -6.55 15.32 -9.91
N LEU A 153 -6.53 14.33 -9.01
CA LEU A 153 -5.80 13.08 -9.18
C LEU A 153 -6.51 12.04 -10.04
N SER A 154 -7.76 12.28 -10.44
CA SER A 154 -8.52 11.36 -11.28
C SER A 154 -8.06 11.43 -12.73
N ASP A 155 -8.24 10.32 -13.47
CA ASP A 155 -8.03 10.27 -14.92
C ASP A 155 -9.01 11.18 -15.71
N ALA A 156 -10.00 11.75 -15.03
CA ALA A 156 -11.00 12.64 -15.62
C ALA A 156 -10.58 14.12 -15.56
N THR A 157 -9.38 14.41 -15.02
CA THR A 157 -8.83 15.76 -14.93
C THR A 157 -7.54 15.90 -15.73
N ALA A 158 -7.50 16.86 -16.65
CA ALA A 158 -6.28 17.34 -17.30
C ALA A 158 -5.76 18.60 -16.58
N LEU A 159 -4.44 18.67 -16.38
CA LEU A 159 -3.74 19.80 -15.77
C LEU A 159 -2.76 20.38 -16.80
N SER A 160 -2.82 21.69 -17.03
CA SER A 160 -1.78 22.50 -17.67
C SER A 160 -1.30 23.59 -16.71
N GLU A 161 -0.32 24.39 -17.11
CA GLU A 161 0.30 25.42 -16.26
C GLU A 161 -0.72 26.44 -15.73
N ASP A 162 -1.69 26.83 -16.55
CA ASP A 162 -2.62 27.92 -16.31
C ASP A 162 -4.10 27.49 -16.33
N LYS A 163 -4.37 26.19 -16.53
CA LYS A 163 -5.72 25.69 -16.74
C LYS A 163 -5.92 24.28 -16.18
N ILE A 164 -7.09 24.10 -15.59
CA ILE A 164 -7.58 22.82 -15.08
C ILE A 164 -8.89 22.50 -15.79
N THR A 165 -8.94 21.31 -16.39
CA THR A 165 -10.12 20.80 -17.08
C THR A 165 -10.56 19.51 -16.40
N PHE A 166 -11.80 19.48 -15.91
CA PHE A 166 -12.41 18.29 -15.33
C PHE A 166 -13.67 17.93 -16.11
N SER A 167 -13.81 16.64 -16.45
CA SER A 167 -15.03 16.13 -17.06
C SER A 167 -15.63 14.96 -16.28
N ALA A 168 -16.96 14.91 -16.19
CA ALA A 168 -17.61 13.80 -15.50
C ALA A 168 -18.97 13.43 -16.08
N ARG A 169 -19.29 12.14 -16.02
CA ARG A 169 -20.55 11.58 -16.53
C ARG A 169 -21.77 11.74 -15.63
N GLN A 170 -21.53 11.96 -14.34
CA GLN A 170 -22.59 12.06 -13.35
C GLN A 170 -22.67 13.49 -12.87
N LYS A 171 -23.87 14.09 -12.97
CA LYS A 171 -24.13 15.46 -12.53
C LYS A 171 -23.67 15.72 -11.09
N SER A 172 -23.86 14.74 -10.20
CA SER A 172 -23.41 14.83 -8.80
C SER A 172 -21.90 15.04 -8.63
N HIS A 173 -21.07 14.58 -9.59
CA HIS A 173 -19.62 14.82 -9.52
C HIS A 173 -19.26 16.24 -9.96
N VAL A 174 -19.98 16.76 -10.96
CA VAL A 174 -19.83 18.12 -11.49
C VAL A 174 -20.25 19.12 -10.42
N GLU A 175 -21.43 18.92 -9.82
CA GLU A 175 -21.94 19.75 -8.72
C GLU A 175 -21.00 19.76 -7.50
N ASP A 176 -20.49 18.59 -7.08
CA ASP A 176 -19.55 18.51 -5.95
C ASP A 176 -18.20 19.15 -6.29
N PHE A 177 -17.68 19.00 -7.52
CA PHE A 177 -16.47 19.68 -7.95
C PHE A 177 -16.66 21.21 -7.97
N THR A 178 -17.71 21.70 -8.64
CA THR A 178 -18.06 23.14 -8.73
C THR A 178 -18.23 23.76 -7.34
N HIS A 179 -18.90 23.06 -6.42
CA HIS A 179 -19.10 23.56 -5.06
C HIS A 179 -17.79 23.81 -4.30
N HIS A 180 -16.80 22.92 -4.46
CA HIS A 180 -15.55 23.01 -3.72
C HIS A 180 -14.51 23.92 -4.41
N ILE A 181 -14.54 24.04 -5.74
CA ILE A 181 -13.64 24.95 -6.45
C ILE A 181 -13.97 26.43 -6.18
N HIS A 182 -15.24 26.79 -5.97
CA HIS A 182 -15.65 28.16 -5.59
C HIS A 182 -15.16 28.61 -4.20
N GLN A 183 -14.54 27.71 -3.43
CA GLN A 183 -13.90 28.07 -2.16
C GLN A 183 -12.46 28.57 -2.33
N PHE A 184 -11.91 28.52 -3.56
CA PHE A 184 -10.63 29.12 -3.89
C PHE A 184 -10.85 30.54 -4.39
N GLU A 185 -10.15 31.50 -3.78
CA GLU A 185 -10.18 32.89 -4.18
C GLU A 185 -9.66 33.07 -5.62
N HIS A 186 -10.15 34.11 -6.30
CA HIS A 186 -9.73 34.48 -7.65
C HIS A 186 -9.80 33.31 -8.66
N THR A 187 -10.76 32.41 -8.47
CA THR A 187 -10.96 31.25 -9.31
C THR A 187 -12.23 31.41 -10.12
N HIS A 188 -12.05 31.75 -11.40
CA HIS A 188 -13.12 31.68 -12.38
C HIS A 188 -13.50 30.20 -12.61
N VAL A 189 -14.76 29.94 -12.98
CA VAL A 189 -15.25 28.59 -13.32
C VAL A 189 -16.24 28.72 -14.45
N GLU A 190 -15.89 28.20 -15.62
CA GLU A 190 -16.78 28.09 -16.76
C GLU A 190 -17.34 26.67 -16.86
N ILE A 191 -18.63 26.55 -17.11
CA ILE A 191 -19.30 25.25 -17.31
C ILE A 191 -19.77 25.20 -18.75
N GLU A 192 -18.97 24.57 -19.62
CA GLU A 192 -19.32 24.36 -21.01
C GLU A 192 -20.23 23.13 -21.15
N GLY A 193 -21.53 23.39 -21.16
CA GLY A 193 -22.57 22.49 -21.66
C GLY A 193 -22.71 21.12 -20.98
N TRP A 194 -23.81 20.44 -21.31
CA TRP A 194 -24.02 19.03 -21.05
C TRP A 194 -24.34 18.37 -22.39
N HIS A 195 -23.32 17.94 -23.14
CA HIS A 195 -23.54 17.20 -24.39
C HIS A 195 -23.91 15.75 -24.07
N GLY A 196 -25.14 15.57 -23.58
CA GLY A 196 -25.81 14.28 -23.39
C GLY A 196 -25.22 13.32 -22.36
N ARG A 197 -23.92 13.39 -22.01
CA ARG A 197 -23.27 12.42 -21.10
C ARG A 197 -22.10 12.93 -20.26
N GLU A 198 -21.49 14.09 -20.52
CA GLU A 198 -20.34 14.61 -19.77
C GLU A 198 -20.48 16.13 -19.62
N ALA A 199 -20.27 16.68 -18.40
CA ALA A 199 -20.05 18.11 -18.24
C ALA A 199 -18.55 18.37 -18.26
N VAL A 200 -18.12 19.42 -18.95
CA VAL A 200 -16.75 19.92 -18.92
C VAL A 200 -16.74 21.19 -18.10
N ILE A 201 -16.06 21.16 -16.96
CA ILE A 201 -15.78 22.36 -16.17
C ILE A 201 -14.41 22.84 -16.63
N LEU A 202 -14.39 24.06 -17.15
CA LEU A 202 -13.23 24.72 -17.66
C LEU A 202 -12.85 25.89 -16.76
N THR A 203 -11.60 25.82 -16.32
CA THR A 203 -10.72 26.96 -16.12
C THR A 203 -10.90 27.72 -14.81
N ALA A 204 -10.13 27.31 -13.80
CA ALA A 204 -9.41 28.32 -13.02
C ALA A 204 -8.39 28.95 -13.97
N THR A 205 -8.58 30.21 -14.34
CA THR A 205 -7.62 31.01 -15.11
C THR A 205 -7.11 32.14 -14.23
N HIS A 206 -5.94 32.65 -14.55
CA HIS A 206 -5.52 33.96 -14.07
C HIS A 206 -6.48 35.01 -14.62
N GLU A 207 -7.18 35.73 -13.74
CA GLU A 207 -7.80 37.00 -14.09
C GLU A 207 -6.85 38.10 -13.64
N LEU A 208 -6.19 38.76 -14.59
CA LEU A 208 -5.31 39.89 -14.27
C LEU A 208 -6.07 40.92 -13.42
N PRO A 209 -5.50 41.42 -12.31
CA PRO A 209 -4.11 41.28 -11.87
C PRO A 209 -3.84 40.12 -10.88
N HIS A 210 -4.79 39.20 -10.62
CA HIS A 210 -4.69 38.19 -9.57
C HIS A 210 -4.39 36.79 -10.11
N ILE A 211 -3.51 36.07 -9.40
CA ILE A 211 -3.27 34.65 -9.64
C ILE A 211 -4.38 33.84 -8.94
N SER A 212 -4.92 32.83 -9.62
CA SER A 212 -5.90 31.92 -9.01
C SER A 212 -5.27 31.16 -7.85
N ALA A 213 -5.89 31.23 -6.66
CA ALA A 213 -5.45 30.49 -5.48
C ALA A 213 -5.45 28.97 -5.70
N LEU A 214 -6.28 28.47 -6.62
CA LEU A 214 -6.28 27.05 -7.00
C LEU A 214 -5.01 26.67 -7.75
N ILE A 215 -4.59 27.48 -8.73
CA ILE A 215 -3.37 27.22 -9.53
C ILE A 215 -2.14 27.26 -8.62
N GLU A 216 -2.03 28.26 -7.75
CA GLU A 216 -0.96 28.34 -6.75
C GLU A 216 -0.93 27.11 -5.84
N TRP A 217 -2.09 26.68 -5.36
CA TRP A 217 -2.16 25.50 -4.49
C TRP A 217 -1.79 24.21 -5.23
N VAL A 218 -2.18 24.06 -6.50
CA VAL A 218 -1.80 22.92 -7.35
C VAL A 218 -0.29 22.89 -7.60
N ASP A 219 0.31 24.05 -7.85
CA ASP A 219 1.76 24.21 -8.02
C ASP A 219 2.52 23.90 -6.72
N GLN A 220 2.06 24.43 -5.57
CA GLN A 220 2.63 24.14 -4.25
C GLN A 220 2.60 22.65 -3.89
N LEU A 221 1.58 21.92 -4.37
CA LEU A 221 1.49 20.46 -4.21
C LEU A 221 2.39 19.68 -5.17
N GLY A 222 2.95 20.34 -6.19
CA GLY A 222 3.75 19.73 -7.24
C GLY A 222 2.95 18.75 -8.10
N LEU A 223 1.66 19.04 -8.31
CA LEU A 223 0.81 18.20 -9.16
C LEU A 223 1.18 18.39 -10.62
N VAL A 224 1.40 17.27 -11.31
CA VAL A 224 1.75 17.25 -12.74
C VAL A 224 0.78 16.36 -13.50
N SER A 225 0.91 16.32 -14.83
CA SER A 225 0.09 15.49 -15.71
C SER A 225 0.17 14.00 -15.35
N GLU A 226 1.36 13.49 -15.01
CA GLU A 226 1.54 12.15 -14.45
C GLU A 226 1.04 12.11 -13.00
N LYS A 227 -0.19 11.62 -12.83
CA LYS A 227 -0.87 11.62 -11.53
C LYS A 227 -0.08 10.84 -10.47
N GLN A 228 0.18 11.49 -9.35
CA GLN A 228 0.83 10.92 -8.17
C GLN A 228 0.32 11.61 -6.92
N LEU A 229 0.26 10.90 -5.80
CA LEU A 229 -0.05 11.50 -4.50
C LEU A 229 1.11 12.40 -4.05
N PRO A 230 0.85 13.67 -3.69
CA PRO A 230 1.81 14.51 -3.00
C PRO A 230 2.29 13.86 -1.70
N LYS A 231 3.55 14.08 -1.31
CA LYS A 231 4.13 13.52 -0.07
C LYS A 231 3.28 13.83 1.17
N LEU A 232 2.66 15.02 1.18
CA LEU A 232 1.75 15.47 2.24
C LEU A 232 0.61 14.47 2.48
N VAL A 233 0.07 13.81 1.45
CA VAL A 233 -1.07 12.87 1.59
C VAL A 233 -0.74 11.74 2.56
N PHE A 234 0.50 11.28 2.58
CA PHE A 234 0.94 10.24 3.51
C PHE A 234 1.05 10.73 4.96
N THR A 235 0.91 12.02 5.24
CA THR A 235 0.93 12.60 6.59
C THR A 235 -0.47 12.93 7.14
N LEU A 236 -1.50 12.77 6.30
CA LEU A 236 -2.89 13.13 6.59
C LEU A 236 -3.60 12.10 7.47
N SER A 237 -4.66 12.54 8.16
CA SER A 237 -5.46 11.69 9.03
C SER A 237 -6.14 10.55 8.26
N HIS A 238 -6.53 9.47 8.97
CA HIS A 238 -7.33 8.41 8.36
C HIS A 238 -8.62 8.96 7.72
N THR A 239 -9.25 9.95 8.36
CA THR A 239 -10.46 10.59 7.86
C THR A 239 -10.19 11.38 6.57
N ASP A 240 -9.10 12.14 6.53
CA ASP A 240 -8.74 12.98 5.39
C ASP A 240 -8.32 12.14 4.18
N VAL A 241 -7.50 11.11 4.42
CA VAL A 241 -7.16 10.11 3.38
C VAL A 241 -8.42 9.41 2.89
N ALA A 242 -9.34 9.04 3.79
CA ALA A 242 -10.60 8.41 3.41
C ALA A 242 -11.51 9.34 2.61
N LEU A 243 -11.54 10.64 2.91
CA LEU A 243 -12.29 11.64 2.16
C LEU A 243 -11.73 11.79 0.73
N LEU A 244 -10.42 12.06 0.62
CA LEU A 244 -9.72 12.19 -0.65
C LEU A 244 -9.90 10.94 -1.51
N MET A 245 -9.59 9.76 -0.96
CA MET A 245 -9.75 8.49 -1.67
C MET A 245 -11.21 8.20 -2.00
N GLY A 246 -12.16 8.61 -1.16
CA GLY A 246 -13.59 8.48 -1.43
C GLY A 246 -14.01 9.25 -2.69
N ARG A 247 -13.59 10.51 -2.82
CA ARG A 247 -13.88 11.29 -4.03
C ARG A 247 -13.17 10.73 -5.26
N LEU A 248 -11.88 10.43 -5.15
CA LEU A 248 -11.10 9.82 -6.23
C LEU A 248 -11.73 8.48 -6.72
N TRP A 249 -12.16 7.62 -5.80
CA TRP A 249 -12.81 6.34 -6.12
C TRP A 249 -14.24 6.51 -6.64
N SER A 250 -14.91 7.63 -6.36
CA SER A 250 -16.24 7.91 -6.91
C SER A 250 -16.19 8.15 -8.41
N VAL A 251 -15.12 8.78 -8.90
CA VAL A 251 -14.90 9.09 -10.31
C VAL A 251 -14.35 7.89 -11.07
N CYS A 252 -13.28 7.29 -10.56
CA CYS A 252 -12.52 6.25 -11.28
C CYS A 252 -12.85 4.81 -10.84
N GLY A 253 -13.78 4.65 -9.88
CA GLY A 253 -14.11 3.35 -9.30
C GLY A 253 -15.34 2.69 -9.89
N LYS A 254 -15.43 1.38 -9.65
CA LYS A 254 -16.60 0.55 -9.94
C LYS A 254 -16.82 -0.45 -8.82
N VAL A 255 -18.07 -0.75 -8.51
CA VAL A 255 -18.45 -1.88 -7.64
C VAL A 255 -19.03 -2.98 -8.52
N VAL A 256 -18.53 -4.20 -8.36
CA VAL A 256 -19.01 -5.40 -9.06
C VAL A 256 -19.72 -6.28 -8.04
N LEU A 257 -21.04 -6.12 -7.96
CA LEU A 257 -21.88 -6.67 -6.89
C LEU A 257 -21.70 -8.19 -6.74
N ASP A 258 -21.81 -8.93 -7.84
CA ASP A 258 -21.86 -10.40 -7.81
C ASP A 258 -20.47 -11.03 -7.61
N ALA A 259 -19.42 -10.24 -7.75
CA ALA A 259 -18.03 -10.68 -7.56
C ALA A 259 -17.42 -10.20 -6.23
N ASN A 260 -18.22 -9.61 -5.33
CA ASN A 260 -17.76 -9.08 -4.03
C ASN A 260 -16.47 -8.25 -4.14
N LYS A 261 -16.41 -7.35 -5.13
CA LYS A 261 -15.22 -6.52 -5.34
C LYS A 261 -15.55 -5.10 -5.76
N THR A 262 -14.66 -4.17 -5.40
CA THR A 262 -14.56 -2.87 -6.03
C THR A 262 -13.22 -2.73 -6.74
N ILE A 263 -13.22 -2.00 -7.85
CA ILE A 263 -12.06 -1.81 -8.72
C ILE A 263 -11.88 -0.31 -8.92
N PHE A 264 -10.67 0.17 -8.72
CA PHE A 264 -10.22 1.49 -9.11
C PHE A 264 -9.37 1.38 -10.38
N PHE A 265 -9.62 2.26 -11.35
CA PHE A 265 -8.92 2.29 -12.62
C PHE A 265 -8.08 3.57 -12.75
N THR A 266 -6.84 3.46 -13.21
CA THR A 266 -6.04 4.63 -13.56
C THR A 266 -5.00 4.31 -14.64
N THR A 267 -4.63 5.27 -15.47
CA THR A 267 -3.47 5.17 -16.37
C THR A 267 -2.14 5.32 -15.60
N SER A 268 -2.14 5.96 -14.43
CA SER A 268 -0.94 6.11 -13.59
C SER A 268 -0.69 4.88 -12.72
N THR A 269 0.31 4.09 -13.10
CA THR A 269 0.77 2.95 -12.28
C THR A 269 1.35 3.42 -10.94
N ARG A 270 1.94 4.62 -10.90
CA ARG A 270 2.46 5.23 -9.67
C ARG A 270 1.33 5.52 -8.68
N LEU A 271 0.27 6.18 -9.12
CA LEU A 271 -0.91 6.44 -8.29
C LEU A 271 -1.54 5.13 -7.79
N ALA A 272 -1.68 4.14 -8.67
CA ALA A 272 -2.24 2.85 -8.29
C ALA A 272 -1.44 2.14 -7.18
N ARG A 273 -0.10 2.20 -7.22
CA ARG A 273 0.79 1.66 -6.17
C ARG A 273 0.67 2.47 -4.87
N GLN A 274 0.62 3.80 -4.95
CA GLN A 274 0.46 4.66 -3.78
C GLN A 274 -0.90 4.42 -3.09
N LEU A 275 -1.98 4.22 -3.85
CA LEU A 275 -3.29 3.86 -3.30
C LEU A 275 -3.30 2.45 -2.71
N GLN A 276 -2.62 1.48 -3.35
CA GLN A 276 -2.43 0.14 -2.77
C GLN A 276 -1.72 0.21 -1.41
N HIS A 277 -0.70 1.05 -1.29
CA HIS A 277 -0.01 1.30 -0.04
C HIS A 277 -0.93 1.94 1.01
N LEU A 278 -1.67 3.01 0.65
CA LEU A 278 -2.56 3.69 1.60
C LEU A 278 -3.71 2.80 2.11
N LEU A 279 -4.19 1.85 1.31
CA LEU A 279 -5.21 0.88 1.74
C LEU A 279 -4.75 0.03 2.94
N LEU A 280 -3.44 -0.16 3.14
CA LEU A 280 -2.90 -0.85 4.32
C LEU A 280 -3.17 -0.10 5.62
N ARG A 281 -3.30 1.23 5.61
CA ARG A 281 -3.66 2.00 6.82
C ARG A 281 -5.05 1.66 7.33
N PHE A 282 -5.91 1.17 6.45
CA PHE A 282 -7.26 0.73 6.76
C PHE A 282 -7.36 -0.80 6.96
N GLY A 283 -6.22 -1.50 6.94
CA GLY A 283 -6.16 -2.96 6.98
C GLY A 283 -6.86 -3.62 5.79
N ILE A 284 -6.74 -3.01 4.61
CA ILE A 284 -7.35 -3.50 3.36
C ILE A 284 -6.25 -4.02 2.44
N ILE A 285 -6.25 -5.33 2.17
CA ILE A 285 -5.36 -5.93 1.19
C ILE A 285 -6.01 -5.92 -0.18
N SER A 286 -5.38 -5.22 -1.11
CA SER A 286 -5.80 -5.10 -2.50
C SER A 286 -4.82 -5.76 -3.47
N LYS A 287 -5.31 -6.12 -4.65
CA LYS A 287 -4.50 -6.63 -5.76
C LYS A 287 -4.33 -5.55 -6.82
N LEU A 288 -3.09 -5.25 -7.18
CA LEU A 288 -2.76 -4.41 -8.32
C LEU A 288 -2.51 -5.28 -9.55
N GLU A 289 -3.20 -4.98 -10.65
CA GLU A 289 -2.92 -5.56 -11.96
C GLU A 289 -2.60 -4.43 -12.94
N THR A 290 -1.43 -4.51 -13.58
CA THR A 290 -0.96 -3.49 -14.52
C THR A 290 -0.86 -4.09 -15.92
N THR A 291 -1.38 -3.35 -16.89
CA THR A 291 -1.24 -3.61 -18.33
C THR A 291 -0.44 -2.46 -18.97
N ARG A 292 -0.15 -2.53 -20.27
CA ARG A 292 0.53 -1.43 -20.99
C ARG A 292 -0.27 -0.11 -20.99
N ARG A 293 -1.60 -0.16 -20.88
CA ARG A 293 -2.48 1.01 -21.03
C ARG A 293 -3.11 1.49 -19.72
N GLN A 294 -3.23 0.61 -18.74
CA GLN A 294 -3.99 0.90 -17.53
C GLN A 294 -3.57 -0.01 -16.36
N SER A 295 -3.63 0.55 -15.17
CA SER A 295 -3.58 -0.15 -13.89
C SER A 295 -4.97 -0.26 -13.26
N ARG A 296 -5.23 -1.42 -12.64
CA ARG A 296 -6.47 -1.69 -11.92
C ARG A 296 -6.15 -2.18 -10.50
N LEU A 297 -6.67 -1.46 -9.51
CA LEU A 297 -6.53 -1.79 -8.10
C LEU A 297 -7.83 -2.43 -7.62
N VAL A 298 -7.75 -3.70 -7.21
CA VAL A 298 -8.91 -4.53 -6.88
C VAL A 298 -8.96 -4.81 -5.39
N VAL A 299 -10.03 -4.36 -4.72
CA VAL A 299 -10.40 -4.78 -3.37
C VAL A 299 -11.46 -5.87 -3.52
N SER A 300 -11.14 -7.09 -3.10
CA SER A 300 -11.97 -8.27 -3.34
C SER A 300 -12.18 -9.10 -2.08
N GLY A 301 -13.30 -9.81 -2.03
CA GLY A 301 -13.67 -10.64 -0.90
C GLY A 301 -14.53 -9.85 0.07
N SER A 302 -15.50 -10.54 0.69
CA SER A 302 -16.53 -9.88 1.50
C SER A 302 -15.94 -9.15 2.71
N TYR A 303 -14.89 -9.68 3.33
CA TYR A 303 -14.17 -9.04 4.44
C TYR A 303 -13.55 -7.69 4.06
N TYR A 304 -12.72 -7.65 3.02
CA TYR A 304 -12.06 -6.41 2.60
C TYR A 304 -13.03 -5.39 2.02
N LEU A 305 -14.05 -5.86 1.29
CA LEU A 305 -15.08 -4.98 0.77
C LEU A 305 -15.97 -4.40 1.90
N HIS A 306 -16.15 -5.14 2.99
CA HIS A 306 -16.84 -4.62 4.17
C HIS A 306 -16.02 -3.54 4.89
N ARG A 307 -14.71 -3.76 5.10
CA ARG A 307 -13.81 -2.72 5.62
C ARG A 307 -13.80 -1.47 4.73
N PHE A 308 -13.78 -1.68 3.41
CA PHE A 308 -13.89 -0.58 2.43
C PHE A 308 -15.22 0.16 2.57
N TYR A 309 -16.33 -0.56 2.73
CA TYR A 309 -17.65 0.03 2.99
C TYR A 309 -17.66 0.89 4.26
N GLN A 310 -17.17 0.35 5.38
CA GLN A 310 -17.15 1.08 6.66
C GLN A 310 -16.30 2.35 6.59
N THR A 311 -15.20 2.30 5.85
CA THR A 311 -14.22 3.38 5.75
C THR A 311 -14.67 4.47 4.79
N PHE A 312 -15.00 4.10 3.54
CA PHE A 312 -15.11 5.08 2.45
C PHE A 312 -16.55 5.47 2.11
N THR A 313 -17.57 4.69 2.46
CA THR A 313 -18.94 4.90 1.94
C THR A 313 -19.50 6.28 2.22
N ARG A 314 -19.18 6.88 3.37
CA ARG A 314 -19.64 8.23 3.72
C ARG A 314 -19.04 9.32 2.81
N PHE A 315 -17.92 9.02 2.16
CA PHE A 315 -17.18 9.91 1.27
C PHE A 315 -17.36 9.57 -0.22
N LEU A 316 -18.05 8.47 -0.53
CA LEU A 316 -18.37 8.07 -1.89
C LEU A 316 -19.60 8.81 -2.43
N LEU A 317 -19.54 9.19 -3.70
CA LEU A 317 -20.61 9.79 -4.47
C LEU A 317 -21.09 8.90 -5.62
N GLY A 318 -22.25 9.27 -6.18
CA GLY A 318 -22.79 8.69 -7.41
C GLY A 318 -23.01 7.18 -7.37
N THR A 319 -22.80 6.55 -8.52
CA THR A 319 -23.06 5.12 -8.78
C THR A 319 -22.24 4.20 -7.88
N VAL A 320 -20.99 4.56 -7.56
CA VAL A 320 -20.12 3.75 -6.69
C VAL A 320 -20.72 3.67 -5.28
N SER A 321 -21.12 4.80 -4.70
CA SER A 321 -21.78 4.88 -3.38
C SER A 321 -23.07 4.05 -3.35
N ARG A 322 -23.95 4.23 -4.34
CA ARG A 322 -25.22 3.49 -4.46
C ARG A 322 -25.00 1.98 -4.55
N ASN A 323 -24.07 1.55 -5.41
CA ASN A 323 -23.79 0.13 -5.60
C ASN A 323 -23.12 -0.50 -4.37
N LEU A 324 -22.23 0.21 -3.68
CA LEU A 324 -21.62 -0.31 -2.45
C LEU A 324 -22.65 -0.46 -1.32
N LYS A 325 -23.56 0.52 -1.16
CA LYS A 325 -24.70 0.40 -0.23
C LYS A 325 -25.65 -0.75 -0.62
N LYS A 326 -25.89 -0.97 -1.91
CA LYS A 326 -26.67 -2.11 -2.42
C LYS A 326 -25.99 -3.44 -2.12
N TRP A 327 -24.67 -3.53 -2.35
CA TRP A 327 -23.86 -4.70 -2.01
C TRP A 327 -23.96 -5.02 -0.52
N TYR A 328 -23.76 -4.04 0.36
CA TYR A 328 -23.80 -4.26 1.81
C TYR A 328 -25.17 -4.77 2.28
N ARG A 329 -26.27 -4.19 1.77
CA ARG A 329 -27.63 -4.68 2.07
C ARG A 329 -27.83 -6.14 1.65
N ARG A 330 -27.40 -6.52 0.44
CA ARG A 330 -27.46 -7.92 -0.03
C ARG A 330 -26.68 -8.86 0.88
N GLN A 331 -25.45 -8.48 1.24
CA GLN A 331 -24.61 -9.30 2.11
C GLN A 331 -25.22 -9.47 3.51
N ARG A 332 -25.84 -8.43 4.08
CA ARG A 332 -26.52 -8.52 5.37
C ARG A 332 -27.67 -9.52 5.38
N VAL A 333 -28.42 -9.59 4.28
CA VAL A 333 -29.53 -10.54 4.15
C VAL A 333 -29.02 -11.97 4.00
N THR A 334 -27.98 -12.18 3.19
CA THR A 334 -27.47 -13.54 2.90
C THR A 334 -26.59 -14.10 4.02
N ASN A 335 -25.72 -13.29 4.62
CA ASN A 335 -24.64 -13.74 5.51
C ASN A 335 -24.68 -13.10 6.91
N GLY A 336 -25.73 -12.33 7.22
CA GLY A 336 -25.81 -11.56 8.47
C GLY A 336 -24.70 -10.51 8.58
N THR A 337 -24.10 -10.39 9.76
CA THR A 337 -22.99 -9.44 10.02
C THR A 337 -21.61 -10.09 9.89
N THR A 338 -21.52 -11.36 9.48
CA THR A 338 -20.25 -12.09 9.43
C THR A 338 -19.58 -11.96 8.08
N PHE A 339 -18.42 -11.31 8.04
CA PHE A 339 -17.58 -11.20 6.85
C PHE A 339 -16.27 -11.98 7.07
N LEU A 340 -16.09 -13.07 6.32
CA LEU A 340 -15.00 -14.03 6.56
C LEU A 340 -13.65 -13.49 6.06
N GLU A 341 -12.70 -13.32 6.97
CA GLU A 341 -11.32 -13.02 6.63
C GLU A 341 -10.65 -14.24 5.97
N THR A 342 -10.12 -14.03 4.76
CA THR A 342 -9.58 -15.09 3.90
C THR A 342 -8.06 -15.00 3.72
N ASP A 343 -7.38 -14.29 4.61
CA ASP A 343 -5.92 -14.19 4.60
C ASP A 343 -5.30 -15.58 4.72
N PRO A 344 -4.38 -15.94 3.81
CA PRO A 344 -3.74 -17.24 3.87
C PRO A 344 -2.70 -17.27 4.99
N ILE A 345 -2.76 -18.31 5.83
CA ILE A 345 -1.70 -18.71 6.75
C ILE A 345 -1.07 -19.99 6.19
N PRO A 346 0.18 -19.94 5.73
CA PRO A 346 0.89 -21.12 5.24
C PRO A 346 0.93 -22.23 6.29
N THR A 347 0.64 -23.46 5.89
CA THR A 347 0.65 -24.60 6.81
C THR A 347 2.01 -24.91 7.41
N ALA A 348 3.09 -24.52 6.71
CA ALA A 348 4.46 -24.64 7.21
C ALA A 348 4.75 -23.80 8.48
N LEU A 349 3.84 -22.91 8.89
CA LEU A 349 3.92 -22.20 10.17
C LEU A 349 3.25 -22.94 11.31
N LEU A 350 2.40 -23.92 11.02
CA LEU A 350 1.64 -24.63 12.03
C LEU A 350 2.53 -25.70 12.68
N PRO A 351 2.37 -25.96 13.99
CA PRO A 351 3.04 -27.10 14.64
C PRO A 351 2.70 -28.41 13.93
N THR A 352 3.66 -29.33 13.84
CA THR A 352 3.51 -30.61 13.12
C THR A 352 2.37 -31.48 13.66
N ASP A 353 2.09 -31.39 14.96
CA ASP A 353 1.03 -32.17 15.63
C ASP A 353 -0.26 -31.36 15.86
N ASP A 354 -0.41 -30.20 15.22
CA ASP A 354 -1.57 -29.33 15.45
C ASP A 354 -2.86 -29.95 14.90
N PRO A 355 -3.96 -29.99 15.69
CA PRO A 355 -5.27 -30.46 15.21
C PRO A 355 -5.75 -29.78 13.93
N ALA A 356 -5.31 -28.54 13.67
CA ALA A 356 -5.56 -27.83 12.41
C ALA A 356 -5.10 -28.61 11.19
N MET A 357 -3.97 -29.33 11.27
CA MET A 357 -3.42 -30.12 10.18
C MET A 357 -4.38 -31.21 9.72
N SER A 358 -5.12 -31.86 10.63
CA SER A 358 -6.14 -32.87 10.28
C SER A 358 -7.33 -32.29 9.50
N THR A 359 -7.57 -30.98 9.60
CA THR A 359 -8.70 -30.30 8.95
C THR A 359 -8.34 -29.65 7.62
N ILE A 360 -7.05 -29.59 7.30
CA ILE A 360 -6.50 -29.04 6.06
C ILE A 360 -6.23 -30.25 5.17
N GLY A 361 -6.99 -30.41 4.08
CA GLY A 361 -6.76 -31.54 3.18
C GLY A 361 -5.31 -31.53 2.67
N ASP A 362 -4.72 -32.71 2.49
CA ASP A 362 -3.28 -32.92 2.26
C ASP A 362 -2.64 -32.05 1.17
N GLN A 363 -3.43 -31.58 0.20
CA GLN A 363 -2.95 -30.74 -0.91
C GLN A 363 -2.99 -29.22 -0.63
N GLN A 364 -3.63 -28.79 0.46
CA GLN A 364 -3.85 -27.37 0.71
C GLN A 364 -2.70 -26.76 1.52
N GLN A 365 -1.86 -25.97 0.85
CA GLN A 365 -0.67 -25.34 1.44
C GLN A 365 -0.95 -24.17 2.42
N TYR A 366 -2.20 -23.91 2.78
CA TYR A 366 -2.57 -22.82 3.70
C TYR A 366 -3.97 -23.01 4.32
N ILE A 367 -4.16 -22.45 5.51
CA ILE A 367 -5.47 -22.27 6.18
C ILE A 367 -5.87 -20.79 6.18
N GLN A 368 -7.15 -20.45 6.16
CA GLN A 368 -7.56 -19.06 6.33
C GLN A 368 -7.34 -18.61 7.79
N ARG A 369 -6.82 -17.38 7.98
CA ARG A 369 -6.55 -16.79 9.31
C ARG A 369 -7.75 -16.88 10.27
N ARG A 370 -8.97 -16.62 9.78
CA ARG A 370 -10.19 -16.76 10.60
C ARG A 370 -10.48 -18.20 11.03
N ARG A 371 -10.24 -19.17 10.13
CA ARG A 371 -10.43 -20.59 10.45
C ARG A 371 -9.40 -21.04 11.48
N LEU A 372 -8.16 -20.57 11.38
CA LEU A 372 -7.14 -20.79 12.40
C LEU A 372 -7.54 -20.19 13.74
N TYR A 373 -8.10 -18.97 13.76
CA TYR A 373 -8.63 -18.36 14.98
C TYR A 373 -9.76 -19.17 15.63
N GLN A 374 -10.67 -19.74 14.84
CA GLN A 374 -11.73 -20.62 15.36
C GLN A 374 -11.18 -21.91 15.98
N LEU A 375 -10.08 -22.45 15.43
CA LEU A 375 -9.39 -23.60 16.02
C LEU A 375 -8.69 -23.22 17.32
N TYR A 376 -7.98 -22.09 17.34
CA TYR A 376 -7.37 -21.53 18.55
C TYR A 376 -8.39 -21.32 19.68
N GLN A 377 -9.62 -20.87 19.38
CA GLN A 377 -10.67 -20.72 20.38
C GLN A 377 -11.09 -22.05 21.04
N ARG A 378 -10.93 -23.18 20.34
CA ARG A 378 -11.24 -24.52 20.87
C ARG A 378 -10.03 -25.14 21.56
N HIS A 379 -8.84 -24.89 21.01
CA HIS A 379 -7.57 -25.43 21.49
C HIS A 379 -6.52 -24.30 21.55
N PRO A 380 -6.49 -23.53 22.65
CA PRO A 380 -5.56 -22.41 22.77
C PRO A 380 -4.10 -22.88 22.83
N ALA A 381 -3.26 -22.35 21.94
CA ALA A 381 -1.82 -22.54 21.92
C ALA A 381 -1.13 -21.19 21.64
N ILE A 382 0.00 -20.92 22.29
CA ILE A 382 0.66 -19.60 22.22
C ILE A 382 1.30 -19.35 20.86
N GLU A 383 1.79 -20.40 20.22
CA GLU A 383 2.34 -20.41 18.87
C GLU A 383 1.26 -19.99 17.86
N LEU A 384 0.07 -20.58 17.97
CA LEU A 384 -1.08 -20.22 17.13
C LEU A 384 -1.51 -18.78 17.34
N LYS A 385 -1.58 -18.33 18.60
CA LYS A 385 -1.91 -16.94 18.92
C LYS A 385 -0.95 -15.96 18.23
N THR A 386 0.36 -16.22 18.31
CA THR A 386 1.41 -15.40 17.68
C THR A 386 1.23 -15.34 16.16
N ILE A 387 0.94 -16.48 15.52
CA ILE A 387 0.69 -16.54 14.07
C ILE A 387 -0.58 -15.75 13.70
N ILE A 388 -1.68 -15.95 14.42
CA ILE A 388 -2.98 -15.30 14.19
C ILE A 388 -2.92 -13.79 14.40
N GLU A 389 -2.12 -13.34 15.36
CA GLU A 389 -2.00 -11.92 15.69
C GLU A 389 -0.93 -11.21 14.86
N SER A 390 -0.09 -11.93 14.09
CA SER A 390 0.94 -11.32 13.24
C SER A 390 0.40 -10.23 12.30
N ASP A 391 1.26 -9.23 12.05
CA ASP A 391 0.95 -8.10 11.18
C ASP A 391 1.38 -8.33 9.73
N ILE A 392 1.60 -9.60 9.38
CA ILE A 392 2.02 -10.06 8.07
C ILE A 392 0.84 -10.59 7.28
N TYR A 393 0.79 -10.21 6.01
CA TYR A 393 0.03 -10.91 4.99
C TYR A 393 0.99 -11.77 4.16
N TRP A 394 0.74 -13.08 4.11
CA TRP A 394 1.52 -14.02 3.31
C TRP A 394 1.07 -13.96 1.84
N ASP A 395 1.80 -13.19 1.04
CA ASP A 395 1.58 -13.15 -0.41
C ASP A 395 2.37 -14.26 -1.11
N ARG A 396 2.04 -14.52 -2.37
CA ARG A 396 2.76 -15.51 -3.18
C ARG A 396 3.61 -14.85 -4.24
N VAL A 397 4.80 -15.38 -4.45
CA VAL A 397 5.65 -15.01 -5.58
C VAL A 397 4.94 -15.37 -6.89
N ARG A 398 4.72 -14.37 -7.75
CA ARG A 398 4.21 -14.58 -9.12
C ARG A 398 5.37 -14.83 -10.09
N SER A 399 6.45 -14.05 -9.96
CA SER A 399 7.65 -14.20 -10.79
C SER A 399 8.86 -13.55 -10.15
N THR A 400 10.03 -14.16 -10.38
CA THR A 400 11.37 -13.61 -10.13
C THR A 400 12.14 -13.68 -11.44
N LYS A 401 12.66 -12.55 -11.94
CA LYS A 401 13.40 -12.47 -13.21
C LYS A 401 14.53 -11.45 -13.10
N PRO A 402 15.61 -11.58 -13.87
CA PRO A 402 16.58 -10.49 -14.02
C PRO A 402 15.87 -9.18 -14.40
N ASP A 403 16.26 -8.08 -13.77
CA ASP A 403 15.74 -6.77 -14.13
C ASP A 403 16.32 -6.33 -15.48
N PRO A 404 15.50 -5.85 -16.43
CA PRO A 404 15.98 -5.46 -17.75
C PRO A 404 16.72 -4.12 -17.76
N SER A 405 16.76 -3.37 -16.65
CA SER A 405 17.41 -2.06 -16.57
C SER A 405 18.81 -2.17 -15.94
N PRO A 406 19.89 -2.23 -16.75
CA PRO A 406 21.26 -2.40 -16.24
C PRO A 406 21.83 -1.14 -15.55
N PHE A 407 21.14 -0.01 -15.65
CA PHE A 407 21.58 1.29 -15.10
C PHE A 407 20.79 1.76 -13.89
N ARG A 408 19.94 0.88 -13.33
CA ARG A 408 19.13 1.25 -12.18
C ARG A 408 20.01 1.46 -10.96
N GLU A 409 19.98 2.67 -10.41
CA GLU A 409 20.65 3.01 -9.15
C GLU A 409 20.18 2.07 -8.04
N SER A 410 21.13 1.57 -7.24
CA SER A 410 20.87 0.66 -6.14
C SER A 410 21.51 1.15 -4.85
N ILE A 411 20.82 0.91 -3.73
CA ILE A 411 21.20 1.37 -2.40
C ILE A 411 21.38 0.15 -1.51
N LYS A 412 22.54 0.05 -0.87
CA LYS A 412 22.84 -0.86 0.22
C LYS A 412 22.34 -0.24 1.53
N LEU A 413 21.64 -1.04 2.31
CA LEU A 413 21.15 -0.66 3.64
C LEU A 413 21.83 -1.54 4.68
N VAL A 414 22.11 -0.98 5.86
CA VAL A 414 22.41 -1.71 7.09
C VAL A 414 21.35 -1.32 8.11
N THR A 415 20.65 -2.31 8.66
CA THR A 415 19.48 -2.08 9.51
C THR A 415 19.56 -2.87 10.81
N SER A 416 18.88 -2.38 11.86
CA SER A 416 18.77 -3.12 13.12
C SER A 416 18.02 -4.43 12.96
N ASP A 417 16.95 -4.40 12.16
CA ASP A 417 16.02 -5.50 11.95
C ASP A 417 15.58 -5.57 10.49
N ALA A 418 14.72 -6.52 10.17
CA ALA A 418 14.06 -6.56 8.87
C ALA A 418 13.16 -5.33 8.67
N VAL A 419 13.20 -4.75 7.48
CA VAL A 419 12.47 -3.52 7.13
C VAL A 419 11.43 -3.77 6.05
N ALA A 420 10.38 -2.95 6.04
CA ALA A 420 9.39 -2.95 4.98
C ALA A 420 9.87 -2.11 3.78
N VAL A 421 10.17 -2.78 2.66
CA VAL A 421 10.57 -2.15 1.39
C VAL A 421 9.49 -2.42 0.34
N ASN A 422 8.87 -1.38 -0.20
CA ASN A 422 7.68 -1.50 -1.05
C ASN A 422 6.57 -2.39 -0.43
N ASP A 423 6.43 -2.29 0.89
CA ASP A 423 5.53 -3.07 1.75
C ASP A 423 5.84 -4.59 1.84
N LEU A 424 6.98 -5.04 1.31
CA LEU A 424 7.52 -6.39 1.49
C LEU A 424 8.56 -6.42 2.61
N ILE A 425 8.62 -7.53 3.34
CA ILE A 425 9.57 -7.67 4.45
C ILE A 425 10.91 -8.16 3.92
N VAL A 426 11.93 -7.34 4.13
CA VAL A 426 13.28 -7.56 3.61
C VAL A 426 14.28 -7.50 4.75
N LYS A 427 15.19 -8.48 4.81
CA LYS A 427 16.33 -8.47 5.72
C LYS A 427 17.58 -8.03 4.96
N PHE A 428 18.30 -7.10 5.56
CA PHE A 428 19.63 -6.69 5.15
C PHE A 428 20.64 -7.18 6.19
N GLY A 429 21.90 -7.33 5.78
CA GLY A 429 22.98 -7.72 6.67
C GLY A 429 23.11 -6.80 7.89
N HIS A 430 23.46 -7.41 9.01
CA HIS A 430 23.87 -6.71 10.22
C HIS A 430 25.39 -6.53 10.16
N THR A 431 25.88 -5.33 10.45
CA THR A 431 27.31 -5.11 10.75
C THR A 431 27.53 -5.22 12.23
#